data_AF-A0A3P8GRC8-F1
#
_entry.id   AF-A0A3P8GRC8-F1
#
_cell.length_a   1.000
_cell.length_b   1.000
_cell.length_c   1.000
_cell.angle_alpha   90.00
_cell.angle_beta   90.00
_cell.angle_gamma   90.00
#
_symmetry.space_group_name_H-M   'P 1'
#
loop_
_entity.id
_entity.type
_entity.pdbx_description
1 polymer ?
#
loop_
_entity_poly.entity_id
_entity_poly.type
_entity_poly.pdbx_seq_one_letter_code
_entity_poly.pdbx_strand_id
1 'polypeptide(L)'
;MQRESGNSIARVIVIYLKANSVGPFFPNVPIRVPLWVALLLRQQQKCRIMPPDWLTVEKLNECKEAEETDPGCTVPPHRQYTEIATLLLQHAAEDIQNPETIRTIVRDLWDMRVGKLVASVTGFISSGASTARVSQLTNLELTTLRNFLTSSMDQLTSLRRAAADTSQLGLSSSNLSRTNRSFVNN
;
A
#
# COMPACT_ATOMS: atom_id res chain seq x y z
N MET A 1 -6.70 2.20 66.84
CA MET A 1 -5.61 1.84 65.90
C MET A 1 -6.08 0.67 65.07
N GLN A 2 -6.50 0.91 63.83
CA GLN A 2 -6.45 -0.05 62.72
C GLN A 2 -6.78 0.77 61.47
N ARG A 3 -5.74 1.04 60.68
CA ARG A 3 -5.85 1.73 59.40
C ARG A 3 -6.55 0.76 58.45
N GLU A 4 -7.74 1.11 57.99
CA GLU A 4 -8.31 0.52 56.79
C GLU A 4 -7.38 0.90 55.62
N SER A 5 -6.48 -0.01 55.27
CA SER A 5 -5.69 0.07 54.05
C SER A 5 -6.66 -0.05 52.89
N GLY A 6 -7.07 1.10 52.34
CA GLY A 6 -7.80 1.22 51.10
C GLY A 6 -7.06 0.46 50.01
N ASN A 7 -7.50 -0.77 49.75
CA ASN A 7 -7.02 -1.57 48.64
C ASN A 7 -7.58 -0.89 47.39
N SER A 8 -6.83 0.06 46.85
CA SER A 8 -7.11 0.67 45.56
C SER A 8 -6.91 -0.42 44.52
N ILE A 9 -7.96 -1.23 44.32
CA ILE A 9 -8.01 -2.26 43.28
C ILE A 9 -7.96 -1.48 41.97
N ALA A 10 -6.74 -1.32 41.44
CA ALA A 10 -6.55 -0.85 40.09
C ALA A 10 -7.42 -1.74 39.19
N ARG A 11 -8.47 -1.17 38.60
CA ARG A 11 -9.43 -1.93 37.78
C ARG A 11 -8.67 -2.46 36.57
N VAL A 12 -8.30 -3.73 36.63
CA VAL A 12 -7.69 -4.43 35.52
C VAL A 12 -8.79 -4.71 34.49
N ILE A 13 -8.66 -4.13 33.30
CA ILE A 13 -9.60 -4.32 32.20
C ILE A 13 -9.01 -5.35 31.24
N VAL A 14 -9.85 -6.25 30.73
CA VAL A 14 -9.50 -7.22 29.67
C VAL A 14 -10.61 -7.17 28.62
N ILE A 15 -10.23 -7.07 27.34
CA ILE A 15 -11.16 -7.15 26.22
C ILE A 15 -11.12 -8.57 25.68
N TYR A 16 -12.25 -9.27 25.73
CA TYR A 16 -12.37 -10.63 25.18
C TYR A 16 -12.86 -10.58 23.73
N LEU A 17 -12.08 -11.16 22.81
CA LEU A 17 -12.43 -11.39 21.41
C LEU A 17 -12.70 -12.87 21.21
N LYS A 18 -13.46 -13.24 20.16
CA LYS A 18 -13.88 -14.64 19.91
C LYS A 18 -12.77 -15.69 19.99
N ALA A 19 -11.53 -15.33 19.66
CA ALA A 19 -10.39 -16.26 19.67
C ALA A 19 -9.24 -15.83 20.58
N ASN A 20 -9.22 -14.59 21.10
CA ASN A 20 -8.09 -14.02 21.83
C ASN A 20 -8.57 -12.99 22.86
N SER A 21 -7.82 -12.79 23.94
CA SER A 21 -8.03 -11.65 24.85
C SER A 21 -6.96 -10.58 24.63
N VAL A 22 -7.34 -9.31 24.73
CA VAL A 22 -6.43 -8.16 24.72
C VAL A 22 -6.43 -7.54 26.11
N GLY A 23 -5.25 -7.42 26.72
CA GLY A 23 -5.08 -7.07 28.13
C GLY A 23 -4.22 -8.11 28.85
N PRO A 24 -4.06 -8.01 30.18
CA PRO A 24 -4.65 -7.01 31.09
C PRO A 24 -4.12 -5.58 30.89
N PHE A 25 -5.00 -4.58 30.95
CA PHE A 25 -4.62 -3.17 30.94
C PHE A 25 -4.34 -2.68 32.36
N PHE A 26 -3.11 -2.22 32.59
CA PHE A 26 -2.70 -1.54 33.81
C PHE A 26 -2.47 -0.05 33.54
N PRO A 27 -2.84 0.86 34.46
CA PRO A 27 -2.53 2.27 34.32
C PRO A 27 -1.04 2.50 34.11
N ASN A 28 -0.67 3.34 33.14
CA ASN A 28 0.71 3.73 32.81
C ASN A 28 1.67 2.58 32.44
N VAL A 29 1.16 1.37 32.18
CA VAL A 29 1.97 0.25 31.67
C VAL A 29 1.69 0.08 30.18
N PRO A 30 2.71 0.18 29.30
CA PRO A 30 2.50 -0.02 27.87
C PRO A 30 2.17 -1.49 27.58
N ILE A 31 1.22 -1.72 26.68
CA ILE A 31 0.83 -3.05 26.22
C ILE A 31 0.69 -3.05 24.70
N ARG A 32 1.13 -4.14 24.06
CA ARG A 32 0.96 -4.33 22.62
C ARG A 32 -0.46 -4.79 22.32
N VAL A 33 -1.16 -4.01 21.51
CA VAL A 33 -2.52 -4.31 21.06
C VAL A 33 -2.60 -4.13 19.54
N PRO A 34 -3.54 -4.79 18.86
CA PRO A 34 -3.82 -4.51 17.46
C PRO A 34 -4.16 -3.02 17.25
N LEU A 35 -3.74 -2.44 16.12
CA LEU A 35 -3.92 -1.01 15.83
C LEU A 35 -5.37 -0.55 15.96
N TRP A 36 -6.33 -1.35 15.50
CA TRP A 36 -7.76 -1.03 15.60
C TRP A 36 -8.25 -0.93 17.07
N VAL A 37 -7.67 -1.72 17.99
CA VAL A 37 -7.98 -1.61 19.43
C VAL A 37 -7.39 -0.32 19.99
N ALA A 38 -6.13 -0.01 19.63
CA ALA A 38 -5.47 1.21 20.06
C ALA A 38 -6.26 2.46 19.62
N LEU A 39 -6.70 2.49 18.36
CA LEU A 39 -7.51 3.58 17.82
C LEU A 39 -8.87 3.69 18.50
N LEU A 40 -9.55 2.57 18.77
CA LEU A 40 -10.81 2.55 19.51
C LEU A 40 -10.66 3.14 20.92
N LEU A 41 -9.61 2.74 21.65
CA LEU A 41 -9.34 3.24 22.99
C LEU A 41 -8.93 4.73 22.97
N ARG A 42 -8.18 5.16 21.94
CA ARG A 42 -7.80 6.57 21.75
C ARG A 42 -9.02 7.45 21.49
N GLN A 43 -9.96 7.03 20.64
CA GLN A 43 -11.22 7.74 20.41
C GLN A 43 -12.06 7.91 21.68
N GLN A 44 -11.94 6.97 22.63
CA GLN A 44 -12.58 7.06 23.95
C GLN A 44 -11.73 7.82 24.99
N GLN A 45 -10.60 8.40 24.61
CA GLN A 45 -9.66 9.11 25.50
C GLN A 45 -9.12 8.22 26.65
N LYS A 46 -9.00 6.91 26.43
CA LYS A 46 -8.58 5.93 27.45
C LYS A 46 -7.13 5.49 27.34
N CYS A 47 -6.42 5.90 26.30
CA CYS A 47 -5.01 5.55 26.13
C CYS A 47 -4.22 6.64 25.42
N ARG A 48 -2.91 6.60 25.63
CA ARG A 48 -1.90 7.27 24.81
C ARG A 48 -1.28 6.24 23.87
N ILE A 49 -1.14 6.57 22.60
CA ILE A 49 -0.51 5.68 21.62
C ILE A 49 0.99 5.97 21.59
N MET A 50 1.82 4.94 21.69
CA MET A 50 3.25 5.06 21.43
C MET A 50 3.48 4.86 19.92
N PRO A 51 4.05 5.83 19.19
CA PRO A 51 4.32 5.66 17.77
C PRO A 51 5.34 4.53 17.53
N PRO A 52 5.26 3.83 16.38
CA PRO A 52 6.28 2.86 15.99
C PRO A 52 7.66 3.49 15.82
N ASP A 53 8.71 2.73 16.09
CA ASP A 53 10.10 3.23 16.05
C ASP A 53 10.56 3.74 14.68
N TRP A 54 9.90 3.37 13.60
CA TRP A 54 10.20 3.83 12.23
C TRP A 54 9.49 5.14 11.88
N LEU A 55 8.45 5.54 12.64
CA LEU A 55 7.66 6.74 12.39
C LEU A 55 8.33 7.97 13.04
N THR A 56 9.58 8.19 12.68
CA THR A 56 10.39 9.34 13.11
C THR A 56 10.88 10.10 11.88
N VAL A 57 11.09 11.41 12.03
CA VAL A 57 11.56 12.27 10.91
C VAL A 57 12.89 11.76 10.36
N GLU A 58 13.83 11.38 11.23
CA GLU A 58 15.15 10.87 10.85
C GLU A 58 15.07 9.63 9.97
N LYS A 59 14.41 8.56 10.43
CA LYS A 59 14.34 7.29 9.69
C LYS A 59 13.53 7.39 8.41
N LEU A 60 12.48 8.21 8.40
CA LEU A 60 11.68 8.42 7.19
C LEU A 60 12.47 9.19 6.13
N ASN A 61 13.31 10.16 6.53
CA ASN A 61 14.21 10.83 5.60
C ASN A 61 15.28 9.87 5.07
N GLU A 62 15.89 9.03 5.92
CA GLU A 62 16.82 7.99 5.46
C GLU A 62 16.18 7.08 4.41
N CYS A 63 14.93 6.66 4.64
CA CYS A 63 14.17 5.85 3.67
C CYS A 63 13.87 6.62 2.38
N LYS A 64 13.56 7.92 2.48
CA LYS A 64 13.31 8.79 1.32
C LYS A 64 14.59 8.98 0.49
N GLU A 65 15.73 9.25 1.12
CA GLU A 65 17.02 9.42 0.45
C GLU A 65 17.48 8.12 -0.25
N ALA A 66 17.32 6.98 0.41
CA ALA A 66 17.59 5.67 -0.20
C ALA A 66 16.70 5.44 -1.44
N GLU A 67 15.42 5.83 -1.34
CA GLU A 67 14.48 5.75 -2.45
C GLU A 67 14.83 6.75 -3.57
N GLU A 68 15.34 7.93 -3.29
CA GLU A 68 15.79 8.86 -4.35
C GLU A 68 17.02 8.33 -5.11
N THR A 69 17.88 7.58 -4.43
CA THR A 69 19.15 7.08 -5.00
C THR A 69 18.96 5.83 -5.87
N ASP A 70 18.06 4.92 -5.49
CA ASP A 70 17.85 3.66 -6.20
C ASP A 70 16.90 3.84 -7.41
N PRO A 71 17.18 3.26 -8.59
CA PRO A 71 16.27 3.32 -9.73
C PRO A 71 14.97 2.52 -9.51
N GLY A 72 14.99 1.48 -8.67
CA GLY A 72 13.85 0.65 -8.29
C GLY A 72 13.29 1.01 -6.92
N CYS A 73 12.21 0.35 -6.51
CA CYS A 73 11.64 0.54 -5.19
C CYS A 73 12.52 -0.09 -4.12
N THR A 74 12.90 0.67 -3.10
CA THR A 74 13.71 0.17 -1.98
C THR A 74 12.84 -0.54 -0.93
N VAL A 75 13.47 -1.11 0.10
CA VAL A 75 12.73 -1.76 1.19
C VAL A 75 11.91 -0.69 1.95
N PRO A 76 10.58 -0.80 2.03
CA PRO A 76 9.77 0.19 2.74
C PRO A 76 9.99 0.08 4.26
N PRO A 77 9.80 1.17 5.03
CA PRO A 77 9.97 1.16 6.49
C PRO A 77 9.11 0.10 7.19
N HIS A 78 7.90 -0.11 6.67
CA HIS A 78 6.97 -1.13 7.09
C HIS A 78 6.09 -1.53 5.90
N ARG A 79 5.56 -2.76 5.89
CA ARG A 79 4.70 -3.26 4.80
C ARG A 79 3.43 -2.45 4.56
N GLN A 80 2.98 -1.74 5.58
CA GLN A 80 1.75 -0.94 5.63
C GLN A 80 2.03 0.46 6.20
N TYR A 81 3.20 1.04 5.84
CA TYR A 81 3.65 2.28 6.46
C TYR A 81 2.68 3.44 6.19
N THR A 82 2.14 3.54 4.97
CA THR A 82 1.18 4.59 4.60
C THR A 82 -0.09 4.49 5.42
N GLU A 83 -0.71 3.30 5.50
CA GLU A 83 -1.95 3.08 6.22
C GLU A 83 -1.80 3.38 7.71
N ILE A 84 -0.71 2.88 8.31
CA ILE A 84 -0.42 3.12 9.74
C ILE A 84 -0.16 4.60 9.99
N ALA A 85 0.68 5.24 9.18
CA ALA A 85 1.00 6.66 9.34
C ALA A 85 -0.25 7.54 9.19
N THR A 86 -1.08 7.30 8.16
CA THR A 86 -2.33 8.05 7.96
C THR A 86 -3.27 7.92 9.15
N LEU A 87 -3.50 6.70 9.64
CA LEU A 87 -4.40 6.47 10.78
C LEU A 87 -3.88 7.12 12.08
N LEU A 88 -2.59 6.98 12.36
CA LEU A 88 -1.97 7.54 13.56
C LEU A 88 -1.92 9.07 13.51
N LEU A 89 -1.53 9.66 12.38
CA LEU A 89 -1.50 11.11 12.19
C LEU A 89 -2.91 11.75 12.14
N GLN A 90 -3.96 10.95 11.94
CA GLN A 90 -5.34 11.42 11.98
C GLN A 90 -5.93 11.40 13.40
N HIS A 91 -5.62 10.39 14.21
CA HIS A 91 -6.28 10.17 15.50
C HIS A 91 -5.38 10.36 16.73
N ALA A 92 -4.06 10.37 16.56
CA ALA A 92 -3.07 10.42 17.63
C ALA A 92 -1.87 11.33 17.28
N ALA A 93 -2.10 12.39 16.50
CA ALA A 93 -1.04 13.34 16.11
C ALA A 93 -0.32 13.96 17.32
N GLU A 94 -1.04 14.21 18.42
CA GLU A 94 -0.49 14.75 19.68
C GLU A 94 0.53 13.81 20.37
N ASP A 95 0.46 12.52 20.08
CA ASP A 95 1.37 11.53 20.65
C ASP A 95 2.68 11.41 19.83
N ILE A 96 2.77 12.12 18.70
CA ILE A 96 3.84 12.02 17.70
C ILE A 96 4.62 13.33 17.65
N GLN A 97 5.94 13.23 17.55
CA GLN A 97 6.80 14.40 17.36
C GLN A 97 6.76 14.87 15.90
N ASN A 98 6.56 16.17 15.66
CA ASN A 98 6.54 16.78 14.32
C ASN A 98 5.58 16.09 13.31
N PRO A 99 4.28 15.97 13.64
CA PRO A 99 3.32 15.18 12.84
C PRO A 99 3.14 15.69 11.40
N GLU A 100 3.17 17.00 11.18
CA GLU A 100 2.99 17.57 9.83
C GLU A 100 4.21 17.38 8.92
N THR A 101 5.42 17.38 9.51
CA THR A 101 6.64 17.03 8.78
C THR A 101 6.61 15.56 8.37
N ILE A 102 6.23 14.66 9.29
CA ILE A 102 6.07 13.24 9.01
C ILE A 102 5.02 13.02 7.90
N ARG A 103 3.87 13.70 7.98
CA ARG A 103 2.82 13.64 6.95
C ARG A 103 3.37 13.97 5.56
N THR A 104 4.18 15.03 5.47
CA THR A 104 4.81 15.45 4.22
C THR A 104 5.79 14.40 3.71
N ILE A 105 6.69 13.90 4.54
CA ILE A 105 7.69 12.90 4.14
C ILE A 105 7.02 11.60 3.68
N VAL A 106 6.01 11.11 4.41
CA VAL A 106 5.27 9.89 4.04
C VAL A 106 4.58 10.04 2.69
N ARG A 107 3.97 11.20 2.42
CA ARG A 107 3.34 11.51 1.13
C ARG A 107 4.38 11.54 0.01
N ASP A 108 5.47 12.27 0.20
CA ASP A 108 6.52 12.39 -0.82
C ASP A 108 7.15 11.01 -1.14
N LEU A 109 7.39 10.19 -0.12
CA LEU A 109 7.90 8.82 -0.28
C LEU A 109 6.91 7.94 -1.05
N TRP A 110 5.62 8.04 -0.72
CA TRP A 110 4.55 7.34 -1.44
C TRP A 110 4.48 7.75 -2.92
N ASP A 111 4.47 9.05 -3.20
CA ASP A 111 4.37 9.58 -4.56
C ASP A 111 5.57 9.14 -5.41
N MET A 112 6.78 9.19 -4.85
CA MET A 112 8.00 8.71 -5.51
C MET A 112 7.91 7.21 -5.84
N ARG A 113 7.47 6.39 -4.89
CA ARG A 113 7.36 4.93 -5.07
C ARG A 113 6.29 4.54 -6.08
N VAL A 114 5.13 5.20 -6.03
CA VAL A 114 4.07 5.04 -7.05
C VAL A 114 4.57 5.51 -8.42
N GLY A 115 5.32 6.61 -8.49
CA GLY A 115 5.95 7.09 -9.73
C GLY A 115 6.87 6.03 -10.35
N LYS A 116 7.73 5.40 -9.55
CA LYS A 116 8.59 4.29 -10.00
C LYS A 116 7.80 3.07 -10.44
N LEU A 117 6.73 2.71 -9.73
CA LEU A 117 5.83 1.63 -10.13
C LEU A 117 5.23 1.89 -11.51
N VAL A 118 4.71 3.09 -11.74
CA VAL A 118 4.14 3.50 -13.04
C VAL A 118 5.20 3.48 -14.14
N ALA A 119 6.41 3.97 -13.88
CA ALA A 119 7.53 3.93 -14.83
C ALA A 119 7.92 2.50 -15.19
N SER A 120 8.01 1.61 -14.19
CA SER A 120 8.31 0.19 -14.36
C SER A 120 7.27 -0.52 -15.22
N VAL A 121 5.98 -0.29 -14.95
CA VAL A 121 4.86 -0.83 -15.73
C VAL A 121 4.87 -0.32 -17.16
N THR A 122 5.13 0.98 -17.36
CA THR A 122 5.19 1.57 -18.70
C THR A 122 6.34 0.97 -19.51
N GLY A 123 7.53 0.85 -18.92
CA GLY A 123 8.66 0.18 -19.55
C GLY A 123 8.38 -1.29 -19.87
N PHE A 124 7.67 -2.00 -19.00
CA PHE A 124 7.26 -3.38 -19.24
C PHE A 124 6.34 -3.50 -20.47
N ILE A 125 5.31 -2.66 -20.59
CA ILE A 125 4.39 -2.66 -21.74
C ILE A 125 5.16 -2.39 -23.04
N SER A 126 6.03 -1.39 -23.04
CA SER A 126 6.85 -1.02 -24.21
C SER A 126 7.86 -2.10 -24.62
N SER A 127 8.41 -2.83 -23.66
CA SER A 127 9.39 -3.90 -23.94
C SER A 127 8.80 -5.11 -24.65
N GLY A 128 7.48 -5.28 -24.61
CA GLY A 128 6.83 -6.48 -25.15
C GLY A 128 6.99 -7.73 -24.29
N ALA A 129 7.66 -7.66 -23.14
CA ALA A 129 7.92 -8.80 -22.26
C ALA A 129 6.62 -9.47 -21.76
N SER A 130 6.71 -10.76 -21.43
CA SER A 130 5.59 -11.56 -20.91
C SER A 130 5.56 -11.64 -19.38
N THR A 131 6.67 -11.31 -18.71
CA THR A 131 6.81 -11.45 -17.26
C THR A 131 7.63 -10.30 -16.70
N ALA A 132 7.15 -9.73 -15.60
CA ALA A 132 7.85 -8.70 -14.83
C ALA A 132 8.15 -9.22 -13.43
N ARG A 133 9.31 -8.84 -12.88
CA ARG A 133 9.56 -8.98 -11.44
C ARG A 133 9.05 -7.73 -10.73
N VAL A 134 8.28 -7.97 -9.68
CA VAL A 134 7.73 -6.92 -8.83
C VAL A 134 8.31 -7.11 -7.44
N SER A 135 9.24 -6.25 -7.06
CA SER A 135 9.97 -6.35 -5.79
C SER A 135 9.68 -5.14 -4.92
N GLN A 136 9.70 -5.36 -3.60
CA GLN A 136 9.71 -4.31 -2.58
C GLN A 136 8.52 -3.34 -2.61
N LEU A 137 7.41 -3.66 -3.27
CA LEU A 137 6.18 -2.86 -3.21
C LEU A 137 5.32 -3.18 -1.98
N THR A 138 4.58 -2.18 -1.51
CA THR A 138 3.55 -2.34 -0.48
C THR A 138 2.21 -2.77 -1.07
N ASN A 139 1.31 -3.26 -0.21
CA ASN A 139 -0.03 -3.69 -0.65
C ASN A 139 -0.86 -2.51 -1.18
N LEU A 140 -0.76 -1.35 -0.54
CA LEU A 140 -1.47 -0.16 -0.99
C LEU A 140 -0.94 0.26 -2.37
N GLU A 141 0.38 0.29 -2.58
CA GLU A 141 1.01 0.62 -3.87
C GLU A 141 0.48 -0.29 -4.97
N LEU A 142 0.51 -1.61 -4.75
CA LEU A 142 0.01 -2.60 -5.70
C LEU A 142 -1.46 -2.41 -6.04
N THR A 143 -2.28 -2.07 -5.04
CA THR A 143 -3.72 -1.91 -5.22
C THR A 143 -4.07 -0.73 -6.11
N THR A 144 -3.23 0.32 -6.16
CA THR A 144 -3.48 1.51 -7.00
C THR A 144 -3.64 1.18 -8.49
N LEU A 145 -2.90 0.20 -9.00
CA LEU A 145 -2.90 -0.15 -10.43
C LEU A 145 -3.45 -1.55 -10.73
N ARG A 146 -3.65 -2.40 -9.72
CA ARG A 146 -4.00 -3.83 -9.88
C ARG A 146 -5.16 -4.05 -10.85
N ASN A 147 -6.30 -3.41 -10.61
CA ASN A 147 -7.53 -3.68 -11.36
C ASN A 147 -7.41 -3.21 -12.83
N PHE A 148 -6.76 -2.07 -13.03
CA PHE A 148 -6.51 -1.54 -14.37
C PHE A 148 -5.54 -2.42 -15.15
N LEU A 149 -4.40 -2.79 -14.56
CA LEU A 149 -3.34 -3.51 -15.25
C LEU A 149 -3.74 -4.94 -15.59
N THR A 150 -4.39 -5.65 -14.67
CA THR A 150 -4.85 -7.03 -14.92
C THR A 150 -5.81 -7.06 -16.12
N SER A 151 -6.84 -6.23 -16.11
CA SER A 151 -7.82 -6.13 -17.19
C SER A 151 -7.16 -5.76 -18.53
N SER A 152 -6.25 -4.78 -18.53
CA SER A 152 -5.60 -4.32 -19.76
C SER A 152 -4.61 -5.34 -20.32
N MET A 153 -3.90 -6.06 -19.45
CA MET A 153 -2.96 -7.11 -19.85
C MET A 153 -3.67 -8.35 -20.40
N ASP A 154 -4.84 -8.71 -19.88
CA ASP A 154 -5.65 -9.80 -20.44
C ASP A 154 -6.10 -9.48 -21.87
N GLN A 155 -6.51 -8.23 -22.12
CA GLN A 155 -6.88 -7.76 -23.46
C GLN A 155 -5.66 -7.75 -24.40
N LEU A 156 -4.54 -7.19 -23.95
CA LEU A 156 -3.31 -7.13 -24.74
C LEU A 156 -2.79 -8.53 -25.07
N THR A 157 -2.89 -9.48 -24.14
CA THR A 157 -2.54 -10.89 -24.37
C THR A 157 -3.48 -11.54 -25.39
N SER A 158 -4.79 -11.26 -25.31
CA SER A 158 -5.78 -11.76 -26.26
C SER A 158 -5.50 -11.25 -27.69
N LEU A 159 -5.19 -9.96 -27.84
CA LEU A 159 -4.81 -9.37 -29.12
C LEU A 159 -3.52 -9.96 -29.68
N ARG A 160 -2.50 -10.18 -28.84
CA ARG A 160 -1.24 -10.82 -29.25
C ARG A 160 -1.46 -12.25 -29.74
N ARG A 161 -2.34 -13.01 -29.10
CA ARG A 161 -2.70 -14.37 -29.53
C ARG A 161 -3.42 -14.36 -30.88
N ALA A 162 -4.45 -13.52 -31.04
CA ALA A 162 -5.17 -13.40 -32.31
C ALA A 162 -4.27 -12.98 -33.49
N ALA A 163 -3.31 -12.08 -33.24
CA ALA A 163 -2.31 -11.68 -34.23
C ALA A 163 -1.36 -12.83 -34.61
N ALA A 164 -0.96 -13.67 -33.63
CA ALA A 164 -0.15 -14.86 -33.88
C ALA A 164 -0.91 -15.96 -34.64
N ASP A 165 -2.20 -16.16 -34.35
CA ASP A 165 -3.04 -17.12 -35.08
C ASP A 165 -3.23 -16.69 -36.55
N THR A 166 -3.40 -15.38 -36.78
CA THR A 166 -3.56 -14.81 -38.13
C THR A 166 -2.30 -14.99 -38.97
N SER A 167 -1.11 -14.87 -38.37
CA SER A 167 0.15 -15.08 -39.09
C SER A 167 0.43 -16.56 -39.40
N GLN A 168 -0.07 -17.49 -38.57
CA GLN A 168 0.04 -18.93 -38.84
C GLN A 168 -0.96 -19.44 -39.88
N LEU A 169 -2.15 -18.84 -40.00
CA LEU A 169 -3.17 -19.24 -40.97
C LEU A 169 -2.88 -18.81 -42.42
N GLY A 170 -1.75 -18.13 -42.69
CA GLY A 170 -1.26 -17.90 -44.05
C GLY A 170 -2.31 -17.29 -44.99
N LEU A 171 -3.20 -16.40 -44.48
CA LEU A 171 -4.05 -15.60 -45.34
C LEU A 171 -3.17 -14.59 -46.07
N SER A 172 -2.68 -15.05 -47.22
CA SER A 172 -2.10 -14.20 -48.27
C SER A 172 -3.02 -13.01 -48.48
N SER A 173 -2.44 -11.82 -48.45
CA SER A 173 -3.07 -10.49 -48.61
C SER A 173 -3.70 -10.24 -50.00
N SER A 174 -4.16 -11.28 -50.71
CA SER A 174 -4.63 -11.21 -52.09
C SER A 174 -6.13 -10.94 -52.26
N ASN A 175 -6.93 -10.89 -51.18
CA ASN A 175 -8.39 -10.77 -51.30
C ASN A 175 -9.01 -9.42 -50.87
N LEU A 176 -8.23 -8.45 -50.37
CA LEU A 176 -8.81 -7.14 -50.01
C LEU A 176 -8.98 -6.18 -51.21
N SER A 177 -8.52 -6.57 -52.41
CA SER A 177 -8.56 -5.71 -53.61
C SER A 177 -9.76 -5.95 -54.55
N ARG A 178 -10.64 -6.92 -54.28
CA ARG A 178 -11.73 -7.29 -55.23
C ARG A 178 -13.10 -6.68 -54.95
N THR A 179 -13.34 -6.05 -53.80
CA THR A 179 -14.69 -5.57 -53.46
C THR A 179 -14.98 -4.12 -53.81
N ASN A 180 -14.04 -3.36 -54.39
CA ASN A 180 -14.23 -1.92 -54.63
C ASN A 180 -14.26 -1.47 -56.11
N ARG A 181 -14.47 -2.39 -57.07
CA ARG A 181 -14.58 -2.04 -58.51
C ARG A 181 -15.97 -2.19 -59.13
N SER A 182 -16.99 -2.62 -58.39
CA SER A 182 -18.35 -2.81 -58.94
C SER A 182 -19.34 -1.66 -58.65
N PHE A 183 -18.89 -0.53 -58.08
CA PHE A 183 -19.77 0.60 -57.76
C PHE A 183 -19.48 1.89 -58.54
N VAL A 184 -18.62 1.83 -59.57
CA VAL A 184 -18.36 2.97 -60.47
C VAL A 184 -18.56 2.51 -61.89
N ASN A 185 -19.82 2.29 -62.27
CA ASN A 185 -20.35 2.44 -63.63
C ASN A 185 -21.85 2.08 -63.62
N ASN A 186 -22.67 3.07 -63.34
CA ASN A 186 -23.96 3.29 -63.99
C ASN A 186 -24.36 4.76 -63.81
#